data_AF-A0A8J7A457-F1
#
_entry.id   AF-A0A8J7A457-F1
#
_cell.length_a   1.000
_cell.length_b   1.000
_cell.length_c   1.000
_cell.angle_alpha   90.00
_cell.angle_beta   90.00
_cell.angle_gamma   90.00
#
_symmetry.space_group_name_H-M   'P 1'
#
loop_
_entity.id
_entity.type
_entity.pdbx_description
1 polymer ?
#
loop_
_entity_poly.entity_id
_entity_poly.type
_entity_poly.pdbx_seq_one_letter_code
_entity_poly.pdbx_strand_id
1 'polypeptide(L)'
;MAARKGELTVQGTEAQTSIEPQSIKITKGKEQKGVPVLSSFSLVIEQLEIAFDEDLRLAIFERLVREQQQIAQQATQEEKVTKAFEIARLEAIEQAKQKGKQSARAEIAQRKREKLAAIQKQFIEVDLEKLIDSCDYLPYETMKQTIDGFAAQVGVKLEWKDLDDGQFECIPSIT
;
A
#
# COMPACT_ATOMS: atom_id res chain seq x y z
N MET A 1 53.36 17.33 -9.81
CA MET A 1 53.14 15.94 -9.37
C MET A 1 51.63 15.77 -9.18
N ALA A 2 50.94 15.24 -10.18
CA ALA A 2 50.56 13.82 -10.31
C ALA A 2 49.41 13.44 -9.37
N ALA A 3 48.35 12.72 -9.75
CA ALA A 3 47.75 12.29 -11.02
C ALA A 3 46.48 11.48 -10.64
N ARG A 4 45.44 11.51 -11.50
CA ARG A 4 44.40 10.45 -11.70
C ARG A 4 43.33 10.30 -10.57
N LYS A 5 42.07 9.93 -10.82
CA LYS A 5 41.32 9.45 -12.00
C LYS A 5 39.84 9.36 -11.58
N GLY A 6 38.91 9.50 -12.54
CA GLY A 6 37.62 8.80 -12.43
C GLY A 6 36.42 9.53 -13.02
N GLU A 7 36.51 9.89 -14.29
CA GLU A 7 35.41 10.32 -15.15
C GLU A 7 34.69 9.05 -15.66
N LEU A 8 33.37 8.97 -15.47
CA LEU A 8 32.53 7.98 -16.15
C LEU A 8 31.68 8.72 -17.19
N THR A 9 32.11 8.57 -18.43
CA THR A 9 31.46 9.03 -19.65
C THR A 9 30.15 8.29 -19.89
N VAL A 10 29.06 9.03 -20.14
CA VAL A 10 27.98 8.59 -21.02
C VAL A 10 27.92 9.61 -22.15
N GLN A 11 28.51 9.26 -23.28
CA GLN A 11 28.47 10.07 -24.50
C GLN A 11 27.05 10.02 -25.07
N GLY A 12 26.26 11.06 -24.79
CA GLY A 12 25.12 11.42 -25.63
C GLY A 12 25.64 11.91 -26.97
N THR A 13 25.36 11.17 -28.04
CA THR A 13 25.75 11.53 -29.40
C THR A 13 24.75 12.55 -29.96
N GLU A 14 24.79 13.79 -29.47
CA GLU A 14 24.12 14.91 -30.13
C GLU A 14 25.11 15.56 -31.10
N ALA A 15 25.22 14.99 -32.30
CA ALA A 15 25.86 15.64 -33.42
C ALA A 15 24.97 16.80 -33.88
N GLN A 16 25.12 17.96 -33.23
CA GLN A 16 24.67 19.25 -33.73
C GLN A 16 25.47 19.56 -35.01
N THR A 17 24.85 19.37 -36.17
CA THR A 17 25.40 19.84 -37.45
C THR A 17 25.08 21.33 -37.61
N SER A 18 25.80 22.18 -36.86
CA SER A 18 25.86 23.62 -37.09
C SER A 18 26.82 23.89 -38.25
N ILE A 19 26.30 23.94 -39.47
CA ILE A 19 27.07 24.37 -40.64
C ILE A 19 26.97 25.90 -40.71
N GLU A 20 27.98 26.57 -40.16
CA GLU A 20 28.15 28.01 -40.27
C GLU A 20 28.59 28.36 -41.72
N PRO A 21 27.87 29.22 -42.46
CA PRO A 21 28.26 29.52 -43.84
C PRO A 21 29.44 30.51 -43.85
N GLN A 22 30.62 30.05 -44.26
CA GLN A 22 31.77 30.91 -44.51
C GLN A 22 31.48 31.86 -45.68
N SER A 23 31.52 33.17 -45.42
CA SER A 23 31.35 34.20 -46.45
C SER A 23 32.58 34.26 -47.36
N ILE A 24 32.45 33.83 -48.62
CA ILE A 24 33.48 34.02 -49.65
C ILE A 24 33.28 35.39 -50.30
N LYS A 25 34.26 36.29 -50.18
CA LYS A 25 34.28 37.57 -50.90
C LYS A 25 34.70 37.33 -52.36
N ILE A 26 33.81 37.63 -53.31
CA ILE A 26 34.10 37.57 -54.74
C ILE A 26 34.23 39.00 -55.28
N THR A 27 35.43 39.34 -55.76
CA THR A 27 35.73 40.59 -56.45
C THR A 27 35.20 40.55 -57.89
N LYS A 28 34.43 41.57 -58.30
CA LYS A 28 33.87 41.70 -59.65
C LYS A 28 34.97 41.83 -60.71
N GLY A 29 34.98 40.92 -61.67
CA GLY A 29 35.78 41.00 -62.89
C GLY A 29 35.03 40.46 -64.11
N LYS A 30 34.58 41.40 -64.96
CA LYS A 30 34.18 41.33 -66.38
C LYS A 30 33.23 40.22 -66.88
N GLU A 31 32.24 40.70 -67.62
CA GLU A 31 31.21 39.99 -68.39
C GLU A 31 31.76 38.82 -69.24
N GLN A 32 31.09 37.68 -69.15
CA GLN A 32 30.95 36.75 -70.27
C GLN A 32 29.49 36.32 -70.39
N LYS A 33 28.89 36.63 -71.54
CA LYS A 33 27.59 36.11 -71.98
C LYS A 33 27.73 34.60 -72.26
N GLY A 34 26.81 33.80 -71.72
CA GLY A 34 26.67 32.39 -72.07
C GLY A 34 25.36 31.80 -71.59
N VAL A 35 24.44 31.58 -72.55
CA VAL A 35 23.41 30.51 -72.67
C VAL A 35 22.45 30.27 -71.47
N PRO A 36 21.12 30.13 -71.68
CA PRO A 36 20.21 29.78 -70.59
C PRO A 36 20.53 28.37 -70.08
N VAL A 37 21.19 28.30 -68.92
CA VAL A 37 21.39 27.06 -68.17
C VAL A 37 20.00 26.59 -67.74
N LEU A 38 19.49 25.55 -68.38
CA LEU A 38 18.37 24.78 -67.85
C LEU A 38 18.80 24.18 -66.51
N SER A 39 18.42 24.90 -65.46
CA SER A 39 18.09 24.46 -64.10
C SER A 39 18.89 23.26 -63.55
N SER A 40 20.08 23.52 -63.01
CA SER A 40 20.73 22.62 -62.06
C SER A 40 19.84 22.31 -60.85
N PHE A 41 18.90 23.21 -60.53
CA PHE A 41 17.88 23.00 -59.50
C PHE A 41 16.89 21.89 -59.87
N SER A 42 16.49 21.74 -61.13
CA SER A 42 15.58 20.67 -61.56
C SER A 42 16.25 19.31 -61.46
N LEU A 43 17.54 19.23 -61.79
CA LEU A 43 18.35 18.01 -61.69
C LEU A 43 18.58 17.58 -60.22
N VAL A 44 18.71 18.53 -59.30
CA VAL A 44 18.80 18.27 -57.86
C VAL A 44 17.45 17.85 -57.27
N ILE A 45 16.34 18.42 -57.75
CA ILE A 45 14.98 18.01 -57.36
C ILE A 45 14.69 16.58 -57.85
N GLU A 46 15.01 16.26 -59.10
CA GLU A 46 14.88 14.90 -59.65
C GLU A 46 15.76 13.90 -58.88
N GLN A 47 16.99 14.27 -58.52
CA GLN A 47 17.87 13.43 -57.70
C GLN A 47 17.36 13.26 -56.27
N LEU A 48 16.68 14.24 -55.68
CA LEU A 48 16.03 14.11 -54.37
C LEU A 48 14.75 13.25 -54.43
N GLU A 49 14.00 13.34 -55.53
CA GLU A 49 12.87 12.44 -55.79
C GLU A 49 13.33 10.99 -55.98
N ILE A 50 14.47 10.78 -56.65
CA ILE A 50 15.14 9.48 -56.81
C ILE A 50 15.79 9.01 -55.49
N ALA A 51 16.31 9.91 -54.65
CA ALA A 51 17.05 9.54 -53.43
C ALA A 51 16.15 9.00 -52.30
N PHE A 52 14.85 9.30 -52.33
CA PHE A 52 13.86 8.63 -51.49
C PHE A 52 12.84 7.96 -52.37
N ASP A 53 13.16 6.73 -52.76
CA ASP A 53 12.27 5.80 -53.46
C ASP A 53 10.89 5.80 -52.78
N GLU A 54 9.83 5.87 -53.58
CA GLU A 54 8.46 6.01 -53.07
C GLU A 54 8.10 4.83 -52.14
N ASP A 55 8.61 3.64 -52.47
CA ASP A 55 8.53 2.42 -51.67
C ASP A 55 9.25 2.54 -50.31
N LEU A 56 10.38 3.25 -50.25
CA LEU A 56 11.11 3.48 -49.00
C LEU A 56 10.30 4.42 -48.08
N ARG A 57 9.67 5.45 -48.64
CA ARG A 57 8.80 6.36 -47.87
C ARG A 57 7.57 5.61 -47.35
N LEU A 58 6.93 4.80 -48.19
CA LEU A 58 5.81 3.94 -47.80
C LEU A 58 6.21 2.95 -46.70
N ALA A 59 7.36 2.27 -46.83
CA ALA A 59 7.85 1.34 -45.82
C ALA A 59 8.12 2.03 -44.47
N ILE A 60 8.66 3.26 -44.48
CA ILE A 60 8.85 4.06 -43.26
C ILE A 60 7.50 4.43 -42.64
N PHE A 61 6.53 4.88 -43.44
CA PHE A 61 5.19 5.21 -42.94
C PHE A 61 4.46 4.00 -42.36
N GLU A 62 4.48 2.86 -43.04
CA GLU A 62 3.88 1.63 -42.53
C GLU A 62 4.52 1.19 -41.22
N ARG A 63 5.85 1.31 -41.11
CA ARG A 63 6.56 1.00 -39.87
C ARG A 63 6.15 1.94 -38.75
N LEU A 64 6.09 3.24 -38.98
CA LEU A 64 5.65 4.23 -38.00
C LEU A 64 4.21 3.98 -37.53
N VAL A 65 3.31 3.62 -38.44
CA VAL A 65 1.91 3.27 -38.10
C VAL A 65 1.86 2.00 -37.24
N ARG A 66 2.64 0.96 -37.58
CA ARG A 66 2.72 -0.26 -36.75
C ARG A 66 3.29 0.02 -35.37
N GLU A 67 4.36 0.79 -35.27
CA GLU A 67 4.98 1.18 -34.00
C GLU A 67 4.00 2.00 -33.14
N GLN A 68 3.26 2.95 -33.74
CA GLN A 68 2.23 3.72 -33.04
C GLN A 68 1.10 2.82 -32.49
N GLN A 69 0.65 1.83 -33.26
CA GLN A 69 -0.35 0.87 -32.80
C GLN A 69 0.17 0.00 -31.65
N GLN A 70 1.44 -0.43 -31.69
CA GLN A 70 2.06 -1.18 -30.61
C GLN A 70 2.16 -0.36 -29.32
N ILE A 71 2.57 0.91 -29.41
CA ILE A 71 2.62 1.82 -28.26
C ILE A 71 1.23 2.00 -27.64
N ALA A 72 0.20 2.20 -28.46
CA ALA A 72 -1.18 2.33 -27.97
C ALA A 72 -1.65 1.05 -27.26
N GLN A 73 -1.35 -0.13 -27.81
CA GLN A 73 -1.68 -1.40 -27.16
C GLN A 73 -0.95 -1.58 -25.83
N GLN A 74 0.35 -1.27 -25.78
CA GLN A 74 1.13 -1.33 -24.54
C GLN A 74 0.57 -0.38 -23.48
N ALA A 75 0.24 0.87 -23.83
CA ALA A 75 -0.37 1.83 -22.92
C ALA A 75 -1.68 1.29 -22.31
N THR A 76 -2.54 0.65 -23.12
CA THR A 76 -3.78 0.03 -22.59
C THR A 76 -3.51 -1.19 -21.70
N GLN A 77 -2.45 -1.95 -21.95
CA GLN A 77 -2.05 -3.07 -21.10
C GLN A 77 -1.48 -2.58 -19.77
N GLU A 78 -0.61 -1.58 -19.79
CA GLU A 78 -0.08 -0.94 -18.58
C GLU A 78 -1.22 -0.41 -17.72
N GLU A 79 -2.18 0.31 -18.31
CA GLU A 79 -3.35 0.82 -17.57
C GLU A 79 -4.14 -0.32 -16.88
N LYS A 80 -4.34 -1.44 -17.57
CA LYS A 80 -5.01 -2.62 -16.99
C LYS A 80 -4.20 -3.21 -15.82
N VAL A 81 -2.88 -3.33 -15.98
CA VAL A 81 -2.00 -3.85 -14.94
C VAL A 81 -1.98 -2.91 -13.73
N THR A 82 -1.88 -1.59 -13.94
CA THR A 82 -1.92 -0.60 -12.87
C THR A 82 -3.25 -0.64 -12.12
N LYS A 83 -4.38 -0.74 -12.83
CA LYS A 83 -5.70 -0.89 -12.19
C LYS A 83 -5.79 -2.17 -11.35
N ALA A 84 -5.32 -3.30 -11.88
CA ALA A 84 -5.32 -4.56 -11.15
C ALA A 84 -4.44 -4.49 -9.89
N PHE A 85 -3.28 -3.83 -9.98
CA PHE A 85 -2.39 -3.62 -8.84
C PHE A 85 -3.03 -2.73 -7.76
N GLU A 86 -3.70 -1.64 -8.15
CA GLU A 86 -4.38 -0.77 -7.20
C GLU A 86 -5.55 -1.49 -6.51
N ILE A 87 -6.31 -2.32 -7.23
CA ILE A 87 -7.34 -3.18 -6.63
C ILE A 87 -6.73 -4.13 -5.60
N ALA A 88 -5.66 -4.85 -5.97
CA ALA A 88 -4.98 -5.78 -5.06
C ALA A 88 -4.43 -5.06 -3.82
N ARG A 89 -3.91 -3.84 -3.98
CA ARG A 89 -3.46 -2.99 -2.87
C ARG A 89 -4.61 -2.61 -1.95
N LEU A 90 -5.76 -2.19 -2.49
CA LEU A 90 -6.94 -1.85 -1.70
C LEU A 90 -7.48 -3.06 -0.94
N GLU A 91 -7.53 -4.23 -1.56
CA GLU A 91 -7.91 -5.48 -0.90
C GLU A 91 -6.94 -5.84 0.25
N ALA A 92 -5.64 -5.68 0.05
CA ALA A 92 -4.64 -5.92 1.10
C ALA A 92 -4.83 -4.97 2.30
N ILE A 93 -5.12 -3.69 2.04
CA ILE A 93 -5.41 -2.71 3.09
C ILE A 93 -6.68 -3.09 3.85
N GLU A 94 -7.74 -3.50 3.15
CA GLU A 94 -8.99 -3.91 3.78
C GLU A 94 -8.81 -5.17 4.65
N GLN A 95 -8.10 -6.18 4.14
CA GLN A 95 -7.76 -7.37 4.92
C GLN A 95 -6.96 -7.01 6.19
N ALA A 96 -5.96 -6.13 6.08
CA ALA A 96 -5.18 -5.67 7.24
C ALA A 96 -6.08 -4.96 8.27
N LYS A 97 -7.01 -4.11 7.82
CA LYS A 97 -7.97 -3.41 8.68
C LYS A 97 -8.89 -4.40 9.40
N GLN A 98 -9.41 -5.41 8.71
CA GLN A 98 -10.27 -6.43 9.33
C GLN A 98 -9.52 -7.28 10.35
N LYS A 99 -8.30 -7.73 10.01
CA LYS A 99 -7.42 -8.44 10.95
C LYS A 99 -7.11 -7.60 12.19
N GLY A 100 -6.80 -6.32 12.01
CA GLY A 100 -6.57 -5.37 13.11
C GLY A 100 -7.78 -5.23 14.03
N LYS A 101 -8.99 -5.10 13.47
CA LYS A 101 -10.24 -5.06 14.24
C LYS A 101 -10.49 -6.34 15.03
N GLN A 102 -10.26 -7.50 14.42
CA GLN A 102 -10.43 -8.80 15.09
C GLN A 102 -9.44 -8.96 16.24
N SER A 103 -8.18 -8.62 16.01
CA SER A 103 -7.13 -8.63 17.05
C SER A 103 -7.48 -7.73 18.23
N ALA A 104 -7.85 -6.46 17.97
CA ALA A 104 -8.23 -5.52 19.03
C ALA A 104 -9.46 -6.00 19.83
N ARG A 105 -10.45 -6.61 19.17
CA ARG A 105 -11.61 -7.21 19.86
C ARG A 105 -11.20 -8.38 20.75
N ALA A 106 -10.30 -9.24 20.27
CA ALA A 106 -9.79 -10.36 21.03
C ALA A 106 -9.01 -9.89 22.27
N GLU A 107 -8.16 -8.86 22.12
CA GLU A 107 -7.40 -8.28 23.23
C GLU A 107 -8.33 -7.66 24.29
N ILE A 108 -9.35 -6.91 23.88
CA ILE A 108 -10.35 -6.35 24.81
C ILE A 108 -11.11 -7.48 25.53
N ALA A 109 -11.51 -8.52 24.80
CA ALA A 109 -12.20 -9.66 25.40
C ALA A 109 -11.31 -10.38 26.42
N GLN A 110 -10.03 -10.57 26.11
CA GLN A 110 -9.06 -11.15 27.03
C GLN A 110 -8.89 -10.28 28.28
N ARG A 111 -8.64 -8.97 28.13
CA ARG A 111 -8.52 -8.04 29.28
C ARG A 111 -9.77 -8.03 30.15
N LYS A 112 -10.97 -8.14 29.55
CA LYS A 112 -12.22 -8.24 30.30
C LYS A 112 -12.30 -9.54 31.12
N ARG A 113 -11.89 -10.67 30.55
CA ARG A 113 -11.83 -11.95 31.26
C ARG A 113 -10.82 -11.91 32.41
N GLU A 114 -9.64 -11.35 32.19
CA GLU A 114 -8.61 -11.18 33.23
C GLU A 114 -9.13 -10.31 34.38
N LYS A 115 -9.80 -9.20 34.06
CA LYS A 115 -10.44 -8.35 35.08
C LYS A 115 -11.54 -9.08 35.84
N LEU A 116 -12.42 -9.81 35.14
CA LEU A 116 -13.48 -10.58 35.78
C LEU A 116 -12.90 -11.63 36.73
N ALA A 117 -11.89 -12.38 36.29
CA ALA A 117 -11.21 -13.37 37.12
C ALA A 117 -10.55 -12.73 38.35
N ALA A 118 -9.94 -11.54 38.20
CA ALA A 118 -9.38 -10.80 39.33
C ALA A 118 -10.47 -10.37 40.34
N ILE A 119 -11.63 -9.91 39.86
CA ILE A 119 -12.76 -9.55 40.72
C ILE A 119 -13.33 -10.78 41.43
N GLN A 120 -13.52 -11.89 40.72
CA GLN A 120 -13.99 -13.16 41.31
C GLN A 120 -13.04 -13.66 42.40
N LYS A 121 -11.74 -13.59 42.14
CA LYS A 121 -10.70 -13.96 43.11
C LYS A 121 -10.75 -13.05 44.34
N GLN A 122 -10.79 -11.73 44.13
CA GLN A 122 -10.89 -10.74 45.21
C GLN A 122 -12.16 -10.97 46.06
N PHE A 123 -13.28 -11.25 45.40
CA PHE A 123 -14.54 -11.54 46.09
C PHE A 123 -14.40 -12.78 46.99
N ILE A 124 -13.87 -13.88 46.45
CA ILE A 124 -13.70 -15.14 47.18
C ILE A 124 -12.72 -15.00 48.35
N GLU A 125 -11.57 -14.37 48.13
CA GLU A 125 -10.47 -14.34 49.10
C GLU A 125 -10.64 -13.27 50.18
N VAL A 126 -11.42 -12.22 49.92
CA VAL A 126 -11.48 -11.05 50.82
C VAL A 126 -12.90 -10.59 51.09
N ASP A 127 -13.73 -10.41 50.07
CA ASP A 127 -15.02 -9.77 50.27
C ASP A 127 -16.08 -10.72 50.83
N LEU A 128 -15.98 -12.03 50.54
CA LEU A 128 -16.92 -13.05 51.01
C LEU A 128 -16.92 -13.15 52.54
N GLU A 129 -15.73 -13.21 53.16
CA GLU A 129 -15.59 -13.24 54.62
C GLU A 129 -16.19 -11.99 55.26
N LYS A 130 -15.83 -10.80 54.74
CA LYS A 130 -16.39 -9.53 55.22
C LYS A 130 -17.90 -9.45 55.05
N LEU A 131 -18.43 -10.02 53.98
CA LEU A 131 -19.86 -10.01 53.68
C LEU A 131 -20.63 -10.95 54.62
N ILE A 132 -20.06 -12.11 54.95
CA ILE A 132 -20.59 -13.02 55.97
C ILE A 132 -20.63 -12.31 57.33
N ASP A 133 -19.52 -11.73 57.78
CA ASP A 133 -19.44 -10.98 59.04
C ASP A 133 -20.45 -9.81 59.07
N SER A 134 -20.60 -9.12 57.95
CA SER A 134 -21.52 -7.98 57.83
C SER A 134 -22.98 -8.40 57.80
N CYS A 135 -23.30 -9.68 57.54
CA CYS A 135 -24.67 -10.18 57.48
C CYS A 135 -25.04 -11.08 58.67
N ASP A 136 -24.13 -11.28 59.64
CA ASP A 136 -24.30 -12.20 60.78
C ASP A 136 -25.51 -11.85 61.69
N TYR A 137 -25.97 -10.60 61.66
CA TYR A 137 -27.17 -10.18 62.38
C TYR A 137 -28.49 -10.63 61.71
N LEU A 138 -28.45 -11.12 60.48
CA LEU A 138 -29.63 -11.55 59.74
C LEU A 138 -29.98 -13.02 60.06
N PRO A 139 -31.26 -13.41 59.98
CA PRO A 139 -31.63 -14.82 60.03
C PRO A 139 -30.92 -15.62 58.95
N TYR A 140 -30.50 -16.84 59.28
CA TYR A 140 -29.65 -17.69 58.43
C TYR A 140 -30.09 -17.78 56.96
N GLU A 141 -31.37 -18.05 56.71
CA GLU A 141 -31.92 -18.14 55.35
C GLU A 141 -31.87 -16.80 54.59
N THR A 142 -32.09 -15.69 55.29
CA THR A 142 -32.03 -14.34 54.69
C THR A 142 -30.60 -13.93 54.40
N MET A 143 -29.67 -14.28 55.30
CA MET A 143 -28.23 -14.10 55.10
C MET A 143 -27.76 -14.87 53.86
N LYS A 144 -28.04 -16.19 53.78
CA LYS A 144 -27.70 -17.04 52.63
C LYS A 144 -28.16 -16.42 51.32
N GLN A 145 -29.45 -16.08 51.22
CA GLN A 145 -30.02 -15.48 50.00
C GLN A 145 -29.36 -14.15 49.63
N THR A 146 -29.03 -13.32 50.62
CA THR A 146 -28.39 -12.03 50.38
C THR A 146 -26.98 -12.22 49.84
N ILE A 147 -26.19 -13.08 50.48
CA ILE A 147 -24.80 -13.38 50.10
C ILE A 147 -24.75 -14.08 48.73
N ASP A 148 -25.66 -15.02 48.47
CA ASP A 148 -25.82 -15.66 47.16
C ASP A 148 -26.16 -14.64 46.07
N GLY A 149 -26.97 -13.63 46.39
CA GLY A 149 -27.29 -12.53 45.48
C GLY A 149 -26.05 -11.72 45.08
N PHE A 150 -25.17 -11.41 46.04
CA PHE A 150 -23.90 -10.72 45.75
C PHE A 150 -22.93 -11.61 44.97
N ALA A 151 -22.79 -12.88 45.35
CA ALA A 151 -21.92 -13.83 44.67
C ALA A 151 -22.34 -14.05 43.20
N ALA A 152 -23.65 -14.16 42.96
CA ALA A 152 -24.20 -14.30 41.61
C ALA A 152 -23.91 -13.08 40.71
N GLN A 153 -23.88 -11.86 41.26
CA GLN A 153 -23.51 -10.66 40.49
C GLN A 153 -22.06 -10.68 40.01
N VAL A 154 -21.18 -11.37 40.75
CA VAL A 154 -19.76 -11.51 40.42
C VAL A 154 -19.49 -12.81 39.62
N GLY A 155 -20.50 -13.66 39.44
CA GLY A 155 -20.37 -14.95 38.75
C GLY A 155 -19.74 -16.06 39.59
N VAL A 156 -19.81 -15.93 40.92
CA VAL A 156 -19.37 -16.94 41.88
C VAL A 156 -20.59 -17.70 42.38
N LYS A 157 -20.51 -19.03 42.38
CA LYS A 157 -21.52 -19.92 42.94
C LYS A 157 -21.06 -20.37 44.32
N LEU A 158 -21.92 -20.20 45.31
CA LEU A 158 -21.66 -20.64 46.69
C LEU A 158 -22.40 -21.94 46.96
N GLU A 159 -21.71 -22.88 47.59
CA GLU A 159 -22.31 -24.10 48.13
C GLU A 159 -22.24 -24.06 49.65
N TRP A 160 -23.40 -24.15 50.29
CA TRP A 160 -23.52 -24.10 51.73
C TRP A 160 -23.67 -25.50 52.29
N LYS A 161 -22.82 -25.86 53.24
CA LYS A 161 -22.94 -27.10 54.02
C LYS A 161 -23.25 -26.75 55.47
N ASP A 162 -24.36 -27.26 55.96
CA ASP A 162 -24.70 -27.15 57.37
C ASP A 162 -23.86 -28.17 58.16
N LEU A 163 -23.18 -27.71 59.21
CA LEU A 163 -22.40 -28.54 60.13
C LEU A 163 -23.22 -28.81 61.40
N ASP A 164 -22.82 -29.83 62.15
CA ASP A 164 -23.38 -30.08 63.47
C ASP A 164 -23.10 -28.89 64.42
N ASP A 165 -24.00 -28.63 65.36
CA ASP A 165 -23.98 -27.47 66.28
C ASP A 165 -24.35 -26.10 65.68
N GLY A 166 -25.01 -26.07 64.51
CA GLY A 166 -25.54 -24.83 63.93
C GLY A 166 -24.48 -23.96 63.25
N GLN A 167 -23.30 -24.51 63.03
CA GLN A 167 -22.27 -23.91 62.18
C GLN A 167 -22.54 -24.20 60.71
N PHE A 168 -21.92 -23.44 59.82
CA PHE A 168 -22.04 -23.63 58.37
C PHE A 168 -20.71 -23.39 57.68
N GLU A 169 -20.47 -24.13 56.60
CA GLU A 169 -19.33 -23.96 55.71
C GLU A 169 -19.82 -23.42 54.37
N CYS A 170 -19.17 -22.36 53.89
CA CYS A 170 -19.43 -21.77 52.58
C CYS A 170 -18.29 -22.11 51.63
N ILE A 171 -18.60 -22.83 50.56
CA ILE A 171 -17.63 -23.29 49.57
C ILE A 171 -17.87 -22.53 48.26
N PRO A 172 -17.03 -21.53 47.92
CA PRO A 172 -17.15 -20.79 46.68
C PRO A 172 -16.57 -21.55 45.49
N SER A 173 -17.22 -21.42 44.34
CA SER A 173 -16.77 -21.94 43.05
C SER A 173 -16.99 -20.91 41.95
N ILE A 174 -16.03 -20.81 41.01
CA ILE A 174 -16.13 -19.91 39.87
C ILE A 174 -16.86 -20.63 38.73
N THR A 175 -17.80 -19.95 38.09
CA THR A 175 -18.59 -20.48 36.95
C THR A 175 -17.98 -20.12 35.60
#